data_AF-A0A2U8X8K5-F1
#
_entry.id   AF-A0A2U8X8K5-F1
#
_cell.length_a   1.000
_cell.length_b   1.000
_cell.length_c   1.000
_cell.angle_alpha   90.00
_cell.angle_beta   90.00
_cell.angle_gamma   90.00
#
_symmetry.space_group_name_H-M   'P 1'
#
loop_
_entity.id
_entity.type
_entity.pdbx_description
1 polymer ?
#
loop_
_entity_poly.entity_id
_entity_poly.type
_entity_poly.pdbx_seq_one_letter_code
_entity_poly.pdbx_strand_id
1 'polypeptide(L)'
;MTGTLAQPSTSARRDHAVPDAPPRAAGSHRTADRTAARVAGEGLGHLPFTIVVVLAAAPNLIFLATHLRSAALAAFCLALLSTALALVLRDLGRTRAPIDAPLLTAALAAGIGLCLLGGEGHLFFANDDWLLRDAVLRDLVAEPWPVGYLYAGDPTMLRAPLGMYLLPAAVGKVLGLYGAHAALLAQNALLFGCLFYGFARLAPTHRQGLALMAIFVAFSGWDVVGAWKLGGPLTPGIHLEQWLGNLQFSSHVTQLFWVPNHAASGWIFVGACCLWRTAVLRASSLAVVFGLCVFWSPLSTIGALPFLLLALAGDARAGRLTPGAVATVALAGLGLVPVALYLGADAGRVPHGVQELTGEFFARYVLLLTVEIVPILVVLGLGPGSLLGTDHRTRRETGLVLVLLLLAPLYRLGGRIS
;
A
#
# COMPACT_ATOMS: atom_id res chain seq x y z
N MET A 1 -65.63 38.54 64.21
CA MET A 1 -66.18 37.21 64.55
C MET A 1 -65.03 36.21 64.44
N THR A 2 -64.27 35.93 65.51
CA THR A 2 -64.55 34.85 66.49
C THR A 2 -64.83 33.52 65.79
N GLY A 3 -64.04 32.46 65.86
CA GLY A 3 -62.98 32.03 66.76
C GLY A 3 -63.17 30.53 67.00
N THR A 4 -62.07 29.80 67.26
CA THR A 4 -62.00 28.56 68.09
C THR A 4 -62.74 27.29 67.58
N LEU A 5 -62.37 26.02 67.80
CA LEU A 5 -61.27 25.29 68.48
C LEU A 5 -61.52 23.77 68.25
N ALA A 6 -60.45 22.97 68.45
CA ALA A 6 -60.43 21.62 69.02
C ALA A 6 -60.63 20.35 68.14
N GLN A 7 -59.56 19.53 68.11
CA GLN A 7 -59.61 18.06 68.11
C GLN A 7 -59.90 17.54 69.54
N PRO A 8 -60.20 16.23 69.77
CA PRO A 8 -59.11 15.28 70.04
C PRO A 8 -59.34 13.77 69.68
N SER A 9 -58.22 13.11 69.39
CA SER A 9 -57.75 11.75 69.74
C SER A 9 -58.69 10.53 69.85
N THR A 10 -58.28 9.43 69.20
CA THR A 10 -58.16 8.10 69.85
C THR A 10 -57.03 7.28 69.23
N SER A 11 -56.26 6.62 70.09
CA SER A 11 -55.08 5.78 69.84
C SER A 11 -55.39 4.30 70.10
N ALA A 12 -54.80 3.39 69.31
CA ALA A 12 -54.50 1.98 69.66
C ALA A 12 -53.62 1.41 68.52
N ARG A 13 -52.28 1.35 68.65
CA ARG A 13 -51.44 0.29 69.26
C ARG A 13 -51.39 -1.04 68.47
N ARG A 14 -50.27 -1.17 67.73
CA ARG A 14 -49.40 -2.34 67.40
C ARG A 14 -50.04 -3.73 67.21
N ASP A 15 -49.70 -4.37 66.09
CA ASP A 15 -49.14 -5.72 66.08
C ASP A 15 -48.16 -5.95 64.91
N HIS A 16 -47.17 -6.80 65.18
CA HIS A 16 -45.97 -7.10 64.39
C HIS A 16 -46.24 -8.12 63.26
N ALA A 17 -45.62 -7.91 62.08
CA ALA A 17 -45.03 -8.96 61.23
C ALA A 17 -44.22 -8.34 60.07
N VAL A 18 -43.05 -8.92 59.78
CA VAL A 18 -42.08 -8.61 58.70
C VAL A 18 -41.60 -9.99 58.18
N PRO A 19 -41.15 -10.19 56.93
CA PRO A 19 -41.55 -9.66 55.62
C PRO A 19 -41.79 -10.79 54.57
N ASP A 20 -42.61 -10.55 53.55
CA ASP A 20 -42.64 -11.42 52.35
C ASP A 20 -41.66 -10.89 51.27
N ALA A 21 -40.74 -11.76 50.87
CA ALA A 21 -39.79 -11.54 49.79
C ALA A 21 -40.42 -11.84 48.41
N PRO A 22 -40.15 -11.03 47.36
CA PRO A 22 -40.53 -11.38 46.00
C PRO A 22 -39.48 -12.31 45.33
N PRO A 23 -39.88 -13.09 44.31
CA PRO A 23 -39.12 -14.24 43.82
C PRO A 23 -37.92 -13.86 42.95
N ARG A 24 -36.89 -14.71 43.03
CA ARG A 24 -35.67 -14.71 42.22
C ARG A 24 -35.99 -14.91 40.73
N ALA A 25 -35.81 -13.87 39.92
CA ALA A 25 -35.60 -14.01 38.47
C ALA A 25 -34.08 -14.05 38.19
N ALA A 26 -33.49 -15.24 38.25
CA ALA A 26 -32.11 -15.48 37.83
C ALA A 26 -32.13 -16.55 36.73
N GLY A 27 -31.84 -16.17 35.48
CA GLY A 27 -31.63 -17.18 34.43
C GLY A 27 -31.87 -16.77 32.98
N SER A 28 -31.45 -15.59 32.51
CA SER A 28 -31.39 -15.35 31.05
C SER A 28 -30.30 -14.38 30.60
N HIS A 29 -29.79 -13.49 31.47
CA HIS A 29 -28.77 -12.52 31.06
C HIS A 29 -27.33 -13.07 31.02
N ARG A 30 -27.00 -14.17 31.70
CA ARG A 30 -25.61 -14.68 31.74
C ARG A 30 -25.17 -15.47 30.51
N THR A 31 -26.10 -15.95 29.69
CA THR A 31 -25.78 -16.74 28.48
C THR A 31 -25.58 -15.85 27.25
N ALA A 32 -26.35 -14.78 27.10
CA ALA A 32 -26.18 -13.79 26.02
C ALA A 32 -24.87 -12.99 26.16
N ASP A 33 -24.52 -12.61 27.39
CA ASP A 33 -23.26 -11.89 27.66
C ASP A 33 -22.02 -12.77 27.40
N ARG A 34 -22.14 -14.09 27.60
CA ARG A 34 -21.09 -15.07 27.26
C ARG A 34 -20.97 -15.35 25.76
N THR A 35 -22.03 -15.16 24.97
CA THR A 35 -21.96 -15.29 23.52
C THR A 35 -21.42 -14.01 22.87
N ALA A 36 -21.80 -12.83 23.36
CA ALA A 36 -21.23 -11.56 22.93
C ALA A 36 -19.74 -11.43 23.31
N ALA A 37 -19.35 -11.89 24.51
CA ALA A 37 -17.94 -11.92 24.94
C ALA A 37 -17.10 -12.99 24.20
N ARG A 38 -17.71 -14.02 23.61
CA ARG A 38 -17.00 -15.01 22.78
C ARG A 38 -16.70 -14.51 21.36
N VAL A 39 -17.45 -13.55 20.84
CA VAL A 39 -17.19 -12.95 19.50
C VAL A 39 -16.05 -11.91 19.54
N ALA A 40 -15.67 -11.43 20.73
CA ALA A 40 -14.57 -10.49 20.93
C ALA A 40 -13.15 -11.13 20.85
N GLY A 41 -13.03 -12.40 20.45
CA GLY A 41 -11.80 -13.19 20.59
C GLY A 41 -11.02 -13.54 19.32
N GLU A 42 -11.60 -13.47 18.12
CA GLU A 42 -11.07 -14.21 16.94
C GLU A 42 -10.84 -13.37 15.68
N GLY A 43 -10.60 -12.07 15.82
CA GLY A 43 -10.21 -11.25 14.67
C GLY A 43 -8.81 -11.63 14.17
N LEU A 44 -8.67 -11.98 12.89
CA LEU A 44 -7.39 -12.24 12.22
C LEU A 44 -6.56 -10.95 11.98
N GLY A 45 -6.99 -9.82 12.54
CA GLY A 45 -6.22 -8.57 12.52
C GLY A 45 -6.11 -7.99 11.12
N HIS A 46 -4.93 -7.46 10.82
CA HIS A 46 -4.58 -7.00 9.48
C HIS A 46 -3.90 -8.09 8.65
N LEU A 47 -4.31 -9.36 8.80
CA LEU A 47 -3.73 -10.51 8.06
C LEU A 47 -3.53 -10.24 6.55
N PRO A 48 -4.49 -9.65 5.80
CA PRO A 48 -4.27 -9.30 4.41
C PRO A 48 -3.07 -8.35 4.20
N PHE A 49 -2.91 -7.33 5.04
CA PHE A 49 -1.76 -6.44 4.95
C PHE A 49 -0.47 -7.09 5.47
N THR A 50 -0.55 -8.02 6.42
CA THR A 50 0.58 -8.87 6.83
C THR A 50 1.09 -9.68 5.63
N ILE A 51 0.19 -10.28 4.84
CA ILE A 51 0.55 -11.00 3.61
C ILE A 51 1.26 -10.04 2.64
N VAL A 52 0.73 -8.84 2.43
CA VAL A 52 1.36 -7.81 1.59
C VAL A 52 2.79 -7.49 2.04
N VAL A 53 3.00 -7.28 3.35
CA VAL A 53 4.33 -6.98 3.90
C VAL A 53 5.29 -8.17 3.75
N VAL A 54 4.80 -9.40 3.94
CA VAL A 54 5.61 -10.61 3.74
C VAL A 54 6.01 -10.77 2.27
N LEU A 55 5.08 -10.56 1.33
CA LEU A 55 5.38 -10.61 -0.10
C LEU A 55 6.37 -9.50 -0.50
N ALA A 56 6.23 -8.29 0.06
CA ALA A 56 7.19 -7.21 -0.16
C ALA A 56 8.60 -7.53 0.39
N ALA A 57 8.66 -8.22 1.54
CA ALA A 57 9.91 -8.59 2.22
C ALA A 57 10.63 -9.78 1.58
N ALA A 58 9.89 -10.78 1.08
CA ALA A 58 10.43 -11.99 0.49
C ALA A 58 11.55 -11.76 -0.54
N PRO A 59 11.40 -10.91 -1.58
CA PRO A 59 12.46 -10.66 -2.55
C PRO A 59 13.69 -9.99 -1.90
N ASN A 60 13.51 -9.11 -0.90
CA ASN A 60 14.62 -8.51 -0.18
C ASN A 60 15.42 -9.58 0.59
N LEU A 61 14.73 -10.50 1.27
CA LEU A 61 15.36 -11.60 2.01
C LEU A 61 16.08 -12.57 1.07
N ILE A 62 15.44 -12.95 -0.05
CA ILE A 62 16.06 -13.82 -1.05
C ILE A 62 17.31 -13.16 -1.63
N PHE A 63 17.26 -11.85 -1.94
CA PHE A 63 18.41 -11.11 -2.43
C PHE A 63 19.57 -11.16 -1.43
N LEU A 64 19.31 -10.83 -0.16
CA LEU A 64 20.32 -10.86 0.90
C LEU A 64 20.93 -12.26 1.09
N ALA A 65 20.15 -13.32 0.91
CA ALA A 65 20.61 -14.70 1.04
C ALA A 65 21.49 -15.18 -0.13
N THR A 66 21.32 -14.62 -1.33
CA THR A 66 21.83 -15.24 -2.57
C THR A 66 22.77 -14.35 -3.38
N HIS A 67 22.67 -13.02 -3.27
CA HIS A 67 23.46 -12.09 -4.08
C HIS A 67 24.71 -11.58 -3.37
N LEU A 68 24.90 -11.95 -2.09
CA LEU A 68 26.05 -11.52 -1.29
C LEU A 68 27.17 -12.56 -1.36
N ARG A 69 28.40 -12.11 -1.64
CA ARG A 69 29.58 -12.99 -1.72
C ARG A 69 29.94 -13.67 -0.40
N SER A 70 29.66 -13.02 0.74
CA SER A 70 30.00 -13.54 2.08
C SER A 70 28.76 -14.08 2.79
N ALA A 71 28.77 -15.36 3.12
CA ALA A 71 27.70 -16.01 3.88
C ALA A 71 27.50 -15.38 5.28
N ALA A 72 28.58 -14.92 5.92
CA ALA A 72 28.50 -14.24 7.21
C ALA A 72 27.79 -12.88 7.09
N LEU A 73 28.10 -12.11 6.04
CA LEU A 73 27.42 -10.84 5.76
C LEU A 73 25.95 -11.08 5.41
N ALA A 74 25.65 -12.10 4.61
CA ALA A 74 24.28 -12.51 4.28
C ALA A 74 23.48 -12.84 5.54
N ALA A 75 24.01 -13.71 6.41
CA ALA A 75 23.37 -14.09 7.66
C ALA A 75 23.15 -12.89 8.59
N PHE A 76 24.14 -11.98 8.67
CA PHE A 76 24.02 -10.76 9.46
C PHE A 76 22.91 -9.84 8.93
N CYS A 77 22.92 -9.48 7.64
CA CYS A 77 21.89 -8.63 7.04
C CYS A 77 20.49 -9.25 7.13
N LEU A 78 20.38 -10.57 6.92
CA LEU A 78 19.13 -11.32 7.09
C LEU A 78 18.62 -11.24 8.52
N ALA A 79 19.48 -11.43 9.53
CA ALA A 79 19.09 -11.35 10.93
C ALA A 79 18.59 -9.94 11.30
N LEU A 80 19.28 -8.89 10.84
CA LEU A 80 18.87 -7.51 11.08
C LEU A 80 17.50 -7.20 10.45
N LEU A 81 17.33 -7.51 9.16
CA LEU A 81 16.09 -7.23 8.44
C LEU A 81 14.92 -8.07 8.98
N SER A 82 15.15 -9.35 9.27
CA SER A 82 14.13 -10.25 9.83
C SER A 82 13.69 -9.79 11.22
N THR A 83 14.62 -9.27 12.03
CA THR A 83 14.28 -8.70 13.35
C THR A 83 13.41 -7.45 13.21
N ALA A 84 13.77 -6.53 12.30
CA ALA A 84 12.96 -5.34 12.03
C ALA A 84 11.57 -5.72 11.48
N LEU A 85 11.51 -6.70 10.58
CA LEU A 85 10.27 -7.22 10.01
C LEU A 85 9.37 -7.84 11.08
N ALA A 86 9.91 -8.66 11.98
CA ALA A 86 9.16 -9.26 13.07
C ALA A 86 8.48 -8.20 13.96
N LEU A 87 9.10 -7.03 14.15
CA LEU A 87 8.49 -5.91 14.88
C LEU A 87 7.32 -5.27 14.12
N VAL A 88 7.41 -5.15 12.80
CA VAL A 88 6.29 -4.71 11.95
C VAL A 88 5.14 -5.71 12.01
N LEU A 89 5.43 -7.01 11.85
CA LEU A 89 4.41 -8.06 11.91
C LEU A 89 3.76 -8.14 13.29
N ARG A 90 4.53 -7.91 14.36
CA ARG A 90 4.01 -7.79 15.72
C ARG A 90 3.05 -6.61 15.86
N ASP A 91 3.36 -5.46 15.28
CA ASP A 91 2.46 -4.29 15.30
C ASP A 91 1.13 -4.61 14.61
N LEU A 92 1.17 -5.25 13.43
CA LEU A 92 -0.01 -5.68 12.69
C LEU A 92 -0.84 -6.74 13.44
N GLY A 93 -0.18 -7.64 14.16
CA GLY A 93 -0.82 -8.71 14.94
C GLY A 93 -1.40 -8.28 16.28
N ARG A 94 -1.07 -7.09 16.80
CA ARG A 94 -1.66 -6.56 18.05
C ARG A 94 -3.12 -6.15 17.86
N THR A 95 -3.46 -5.66 16.68
CA THR A 95 -4.83 -5.23 16.38
C THR A 95 -5.63 -6.43 15.92
N ARG A 96 -6.73 -6.73 16.62
CA ARG A 96 -7.68 -7.76 16.20
C ARG A 96 -8.85 -7.08 15.49
N ALA A 97 -8.85 -7.15 14.17
CA ALA A 97 -9.94 -6.70 13.32
C ALA A 97 -10.60 -7.94 12.68
N PRO A 98 -11.93 -8.00 12.61
CA PRO A 98 -12.63 -9.08 11.92
C PRO A 98 -12.39 -8.97 10.41
N ILE A 99 -12.23 -10.12 9.75
CA ILE A 99 -12.16 -10.18 8.29
C ILE A 99 -13.58 -10.15 7.71
N ASP A 100 -13.78 -9.27 6.74
CA ASP A 100 -14.98 -9.26 5.90
C ASP A 100 -14.73 -10.20 4.73
N ALA A 101 -15.18 -11.46 4.87
CA ALA A 101 -14.87 -12.51 3.90
C ALA A 101 -15.47 -12.26 2.50
N PRO A 102 -16.72 -11.77 2.34
CA PRO A 102 -17.24 -11.36 1.04
C PRO A 102 -16.40 -10.28 0.38
N LEU A 103 -16.02 -9.23 1.12
CA LEU A 103 -15.20 -8.16 0.59
C LEU A 103 -13.80 -8.64 0.21
N LEU A 104 -13.18 -9.48 1.05
CA LEU A 104 -11.87 -10.07 0.76
C LEU A 104 -11.93 -10.95 -0.48
N THR A 105 -12.98 -11.76 -0.63
CA THR A 105 -13.18 -12.61 -1.81
C THR A 105 -13.32 -11.78 -3.07
N ALA A 106 -14.13 -10.71 -3.03
CA ALA A 106 -14.29 -9.79 -4.15
C ALA A 106 -12.96 -9.08 -4.51
N ALA A 107 -12.19 -8.67 -3.50
CA ALA A 107 -10.90 -8.02 -3.69
C ALA A 107 -9.84 -8.98 -4.27
N LEU A 108 -9.78 -10.22 -3.79
CA LEU A 108 -8.92 -11.27 -4.34
C LEU A 108 -9.32 -11.63 -5.77
N ALA A 109 -10.62 -11.76 -6.06
CA ALA A 109 -11.12 -11.99 -7.40
C ALA A 109 -10.75 -10.83 -8.35
N ALA A 110 -10.85 -9.58 -7.89
CA ALA A 110 -10.40 -8.42 -8.65
C ALA A 110 -8.88 -8.43 -8.88
N GLY A 111 -8.08 -8.77 -7.86
CA GLY A 111 -6.63 -8.93 -7.99
C GLY A 111 -6.25 -9.98 -9.03
N ILE A 112 -6.84 -11.17 -8.97
CA ILE A 112 -6.65 -12.25 -9.95
C ILE A 112 -7.08 -11.79 -11.35
N GLY A 113 -8.29 -11.25 -11.47
CA GLY A 113 -8.85 -10.82 -12.75
C GLY A 113 -8.00 -9.74 -13.43
N LEU A 114 -7.55 -8.74 -12.68
CA LEU A 114 -6.72 -7.66 -13.22
C LEU A 114 -5.30 -8.15 -13.58
N CYS A 115 -4.68 -9.02 -12.79
CA CYS A 115 -3.36 -9.57 -13.15
C CYS A 115 -3.45 -10.39 -14.45
N LEU A 116 -4.48 -11.24 -14.57
CA LEU A 116 -4.74 -12.01 -15.78
C LEU A 116 -4.97 -11.11 -17.00
N LEU A 117 -5.85 -10.11 -16.88
CA LEU A 117 -6.14 -9.16 -17.95
C LEU A 117 -4.93 -8.28 -18.31
N GLY A 118 -4.01 -8.06 -17.36
CA GLY A 118 -2.76 -7.35 -17.58
C GLY A 118 -1.68 -8.17 -18.29
N GLY A 119 -1.96 -9.45 -18.62
CA GLY A 119 -1.05 -10.35 -19.33
C GLY A 119 -0.27 -11.31 -18.43
N GLU A 120 -0.45 -11.25 -17.10
CA GLU A 120 0.26 -12.17 -16.21
C GLU A 120 -0.13 -13.63 -16.51
N GLY A 121 0.88 -14.47 -16.74
CA GLY A 121 0.68 -15.87 -17.07
C GLY A 121 0.29 -16.15 -18.53
N HIS A 122 0.25 -15.12 -19.39
CA HIS A 122 0.04 -15.24 -20.85
C HIS A 122 -1.26 -15.97 -21.26
N LEU A 123 -2.29 -15.89 -20.42
CA LEU A 123 -3.64 -16.41 -20.72
C LEU A 123 -4.51 -15.40 -21.48
N PHE A 124 -4.21 -14.11 -21.36
CA PHE A 124 -4.84 -13.01 -22.07
C PHE A 124 -3.76 -12.15 -22.76
N PHE A 125 -4.19 -11.07 -23.40
CA PHE A 125 -3.28 -10.14 -24.08
C PHE A 125 -2.17 -9.65 -23.14
N ALA A 126 -0.93 -9.86 -23.56
CA ALA A 126 0.26 -9.34 -22.90
C ALA A 126 0.81 -8.17 -23.73
N ASN A 127 0.92 -7.00 -23.10
CA ASN A 127 1.52 -5.82 -23.71
C ASN A 127 3.03 -5.98 -23.99
N ASP A 128 3.58 -5.08 -24.81
CA ASP A 128 4.97 -5.17 -25.29
C ASP A 128 6.03 -5.21 -24.18
N ASP A 129 5.77 -4.58 -23.03
CA ASP A 129 6.72 -4.62 -21.93
C ASP A 129 6.92 -6.05 -21.38
N TRP A 130 5.96 -6.96 -21.57
CA TRP A 130 6.11 -8.36 -21.18
C TRP A 130 7.31 -9.04 -21.82
N LEU A 131 7.74 -8.60 -23.00
CA LEU A 131 8.96 -9.09 -23.62
C LEU A 131 10.17 -8.93 -22.67
N LEU A 132 10.30 -7.76 -22.04
CA LEU A 132 11.38 -7.50 -21.10
C LEU A 132 11.15 -8.22 -19.75
N ARG A 133 9.90 -8.26 -19.26
CA ARG A 133 9.57 -8.95 -18.00
C ARG A 133 9.86 -10.45 -18.08
N ASP A 134 9.50 -11.07 -19.19
CA ASP A 134 9.72 -12.49 -19.46
C ASP A 134 11.22 -12.79 -19.63
N ALA A 135 11.96 -11.93 -20.32
CA ALA A 135 13.41 -12.06 -20.43
C ALA A 135 14.10 -11.99 -19.05
N VAL A 136 13.74 -11.00 -18.22
CA VAL A 136 14.25 -10.87 -16.85
C VAL A 136 13.91 -12.10 -16.02
N LEU A 137 12.66 -12.57 -16.04
CA LEU A 137 12.24 -13.73 -15.28
C LEU A 137 12.94 -15.01 -15.76
N ARG A 138 13.06 -15.20 -17.08
CA ARG A 138 13.76 -16.33 -17.69
C ARG A 138 15.22 -16.37 -17.25
N ASP A 139 15.92 -15.24 -17.32
CA ASP A 139 17.35 -15.18 -16.98
C ASP A 139 17.55 -15.42 -15.48
N LEU A 140 16.68 -14.87 -14.62
CA LEU A 140 16.70 -15.19 -13.19
C LEU A 140 16.43 -16.68 -12.93
N VAL A 141 15.62 -17.37 -13.73
CA VAL A 141 15.37 -18.81 -13.56
C VAL A 141 16.54 -19.65 -14.09
N ALA A 142 17.06 -19.33 -15.27
CA ALA A 142 18.07 -20.13 -15.96
C ALA A 142 19.49 -19.95 -15.40
N GLU A 143 19.88 -18.72 -15.07
CA GLU A 143 21.27 -18.38 -14.75
C GLU A 143 21.57 -18.38 -13.24
N PRO A 144 22.79 -18.71 -12.79
CA PRO A 144 23.16 -18.61 -11.39
C PRO A 144 23.00 -17.18 -10.87
N TRP A 145 22.70 -17.04 -9.58
CA TRP A 145 22.58 -15.73 -8.93
C TRP A 145 23.91 -15.30 -8.30
N PRO A 146 24.29 -14.02 -8.38
CA PRO A 146 23.65 -12.94 -9.16
C PRO A 146 23.83 -13.13 -10.68
N VAL A 147 22.79 -12.79 -11.46
CA VAL A 147 22.83 -12.94 -12.94
C VAL A 147 23.79 -11.91 -13.54
N GLY A 148 24.76 -12.38 -14.31
CA GLY A 148 25.74 -11.56 -15.01
C GLY A 148 25.64 -11.68 -16.52
N TYR A 149 26.03 -10.62 -17.24
CA TYR A 149 26.14 -10.61 -18.70
C TYR A 149 27.51 -10.13 -19.12
N LEU A 150 27.98 -10.58 -20.28
CA LEU A 150 29.10 -9.94 -20.97
C LEU A 150 28.53 -8.95 -21.97
N TYR A 151 28.65 -7.65 -21.68
CA TYR A 151 28.20 -6.59 -22.56
C TYR A 151 29.42 -5.88 -23.15
N ALA A 152 29.58 -5.96 -24.47
CA ALA A 152 30.76 -5.44 -25.18
C ALA A 152 32.11 -5.94 -24.62
N GLY A 153 32.13 -7.15 -24.06
CA GLY A 153 33.33 -7.75 -23.44
C GLY A 153 33.48 -7.44 -21.94
N ASP A 154 32.72 -6.49 -21.40
CA ASP A 154 32.78 -6.15 -19.98
C ASP A 154 31.78 -6.97 -19.16
N PRO A 155 32.18 -7.46 -17.98
CA PRO A 155 31.27 -8.12 -17.05
C PRO A 155 30.28 -7.10 -16.48
N THR A 156 29.01 -7.33 -16.74
CA THR A 156 27.88 -6.55 -16.25
C THR A 156 26.96 -7.44 -15.43
N MET A 157 26.07 -6.84 -14.65
CA MET A 157 25.11 -7.55 -13.81
C MET A 157 23.70 -7.15 -14.20
N LEU A 158 22.75 -8.09 -14.13
CA LEU A 158 21.34 -7.80 -14.33
C LEU A 158 20.89 -6.72 -13.34
N ARG A 159 20.46 -5.58 -13.90
CA ARG A 159 19.83 -4.49 -13.18
C ARG A 159 18.39 -4.36 -13.63
N ALA A 160 17.49 -4.66 -12.71
CA ALA A 160 16.05 -4.56 -12.90
C ALA A 160 15.41 -4.30 -11.53
N PRO A 161 14.14 -3.85 -11.47
CA PRO A 161 13.38 -3.82 -10.22
C PRO A 161 13.07 -5.26 -9.76
N LEU A 162 14.09 -5.92 -9.18
CA LEU A 162 14.06 -7.34 -8.82
C LEU A 162 13.03 -7.69 -7.75
N GLY A 163 12.47 -6.70 -7.04
CA GLY A 163 11.42 -6.89 -6.04
C GLY A 163 10.26 -7.75 -6.53
N MET A 164 9.78 -7.53 -7.76
CA MET A 164 8.67 -8.33 -8.30
C MET A 164 9.08 -9.74 -8.73
N TYR A 165 10.33 -9.92 -9.18
CA TYR A 165 10.75 -11.13 -9.90
C TYR A 165 11.46 -12.17 -9.03
N LEU A 166 12.09 -11.76 -7.93
CA LEU A 166 13.04 -12.65 -7.27
C LEU A 166 12.38 -13.81 -6.51
N LEU A 167 11.22 -13.58 -5.89
CA LEU A 167 10.44 -14.67 -5.27
C LEU A 167 9.89 -15.64 -6.33
N PRO A 168 9.24 -15.19 -7.42
CA PRO A 168 8.81 -16.07 -8.51
C PRO A 168 9.97 -16.84 -9.14
N ALA A 169 11.12 -16.18 -9.36
CA ALA A 169 12.30 -16.84 -9.90
C ALA A 169 12.86 -17.90 -8.94
N ALA A 170 12.81 -17.69 -7.62
CA ALA A 170 13.21 -18.71 -6.63
C ALA A 170 12.34 -19.97 -6.73
N VAL A 171 11.03 -19.79 -6.94
CA VAL A 171 10.11 -20.92 -7.24
C VAL A 171 10.49 -21.57 -8.57
N GLY A 172 10.79 -20.76 -9.58
CA GLY A 172 11.24 -21.22 -10.90
C GLY A 172 12.56 -21.98 -10.90
N LYS A 173 13.47 -21.72 -9.96
CA LYS A 173 14.71 -22.51 -9.77
C LYS A 173 14.41 -23.99 -9.50
N VAL A 174 13.25 -24.29 -8.93
CA VAL A 174 12.83 -25.66 -8.59
C VAL A 174 11.82 -26.20 -9.60
N LEU A 175 10.87 -25.37 -10.04
CA LEU A 175 9.71 -25.78 -10.85
C LEU A 175 9.83 -25.40 -12.34
N GLY A 176 10.94 -24.80 -12.75
CA GLY A 176 11.16 -24.29 -14.11
C GLY A 176 10.39 -23.00 -14.41
N LEU A 177 10.52 -22.53 -15.66
CA LEU A 177 10.00 -21.22 -16.09
C LEU A 177 8.48 -21.10 -15.94
N TYR A 178 7.72 -22.15 -16.28
CA TYR A 178 6.26 -22.15 -16.09
C TYR A 178 5.87 -22.00 -14.61
N GLY A 179 6.60 -22.65 -13.70
CA GLY A 179 6.42 -22.48 -12.26
C GLY A 179 6.72 -21.05 -11.81
N ALA A 180 7.69 -20.38 -12.44
CA ALA A 180 8.00 -18.98 -12.17
C ALA A 180 6.85 -18.04 -12.59
N HIS A 181 6.27 -18.24 -13.79
CA HIS A 181 5.11 -17.44 -14.23
C HIS A 181 3.88 -17.67 -13.34
N ALA A 182 3.60 -18.91 -12.95
CA ALA A 182 2.52 -19.22 -12.03
C ALA A 182 2.73 -18.57 -10.65
N ALA A 183 3.97 -18.58 -10.14
CA ALA A 183 4.34 -17.92 -8.89
C ALA A 183 4.24 -16.39 -8.99
N LEU A 184 4.59 -15.80 -10.14
CA LEU A 184 4.45 -14.36 -10.38
C LEU A 184 2.98 -13.95 -10.33
N LEU A 185 2.12 -14.65 -11.08
CA LEU A 185 0.67 -14.42 -11.07
C LEU A 185 0.09 -14.58 -9.66
N ALA A 186 0.44 -15.66 -8.95
CA ALA A 186 -0.05 -15.91 -7.60
C ALA A 186 0.41 -14.83 -6.61
N GLN A 187 1.68 -14.41 -6.67
CA GLN A 187 2.23 -13.34 -5.85
C GLN A 187 1.48 -12.03 -6.09
N ASN A 188 1.40 -11.57 -7.35
CA ASN A 188 0.85 -10.27 -7.68
C ASN A 188 -0.66 -10.24 -7.43
N ALA A 189 -1.40 -11.30 -7.79
CA ALA A 189 -2.83 -11.40 -7.52
C ALA A 189 -3.14 -11.33 -6.02
N LEU A 190 -2.36 -12.05 -5.21
CA LEU A 190 -2.51 -12.03 -3.75
C LEU A 190 -2.15 -10.66 -3.16
N LEU A 191 -1.06 -10.05 -3.63
CA LEU A 191 -0.59 -8.74 -3.22
C LEU A 191 -1.63 -7.65 -3.52
N PHE A 192 -2.07 -7.54 -4.78
CA PHE A 192 -3.05 -6.54 -5.19
C PHE A 192 -4.43 -6.80 -4.57
N GLY A 193 -4.88 -8.06 -4.50
CA GLY A 193 -6.16 -8.38 -3.87
C GLY A 193 -6.18 -8.02 -2.37
N CYS A 194 -5.10 -8.26 -1.64
CA CYS A 194 -4.99 -7.83 -0.25
C CYS A 194 -4.88 -6.30 -0.08
N LEU A 195 -4.25 -5.59 -1.02
CA LEU A 195 -4.24 -4.12 -1.04
C LEU A 195 -5.63 -3.55 -1.32
N PHE A 196 -6.34 -4.07 -2.33
CA PHE A 196 -7.71 -3.66 -2.65
C PHE A 196 -8.64 -3.88 -1.46
N TYR A 197 -8.51 -5.01 -0.77
CA TYR A 197 -9.24 -5.24 0.47
C TYR A 197 -8.91 -4.19 1.54
N GLY A 198 -7.62 -3.87 1.73
CA GLY A 198 -7.16 -2.84 2.66
C GLY A 198 -7.76 -1.47 2.36
N PHE A 199 -7.78 -1.05 1.10
CA PHE A 199 -8.38 0.22 0.67
C PHE A 199 -9.89 0.22 0.78
N ALA A 200 -10.57 -0.86 0.39
CA ALA A 200 -12.02 -0.98 0.51
C ALA A 200 -12.48 -0.90 1.98
N ARG A 201 -11.67 -1.42 2.91
CA ARG A 201 -11.93 -1.35 4.36
C ARG A 201 -11.79 0.05 4.98
N LEU A 202 -11.28 1.03 4.22
CA LEU A 202 -11.31 2.44 4.63
C LEU A 202 -12.73 3.01 4.59
N ALA A 203 -13.63 2.39 3.82
CA ALA A 203 -15.02 2.80 3.75
C ALA A 203 -15.80 2.35 5.00
N PRO A 204 -16.77 3.14 5.49
CA PRO A 204 -17.54 2.80 6.70
C PRO A 204 -18.39 1.52 6.58
N THR A 205 -18.82 1.18 5.37
CA THR A 205 -19.71 0.04 5.12
C THR A 205 -19.19 -0.84 3.99
N HIS A 206 -19.54 -2.13 4.02
CA HIS A 206 -19.18 -3.09 2.96
C HIS A 206 -19.54 -2.61 1.55
N ARG A 207 -20.76 -2.08 1.36
CA ARG A 207 -21.22 -1.59 0.04
C ARG A 207 -20.40 -0.40 -0.43
N GLN A 208 -20.06 0.53 0.47
CA GLN A 208 -19.19 1.65 0.15
C GLN A 208 -17.75 1.19 -0.11
N GLY A 209 -17.28 0.13 0.55
CA GLY A 209 -15.98 -0.48 0.29
C GLY A 209 -15.89 -1.07 -1.11
N LEU A 210 -16.92 -1.81 -1.54
CA LEU A 210 -17.03 -2.29 -2.93
C LEU A 210 -17.09 -1.14 -3.93
N ALA A 211 -17.87 -0.09 -3.64
CA ALA A 211 -17.93 1.09 -4.49
C ALA A 211 -16.59 1.81 -4.58
N LEU A 212 -15.89 1.98 -3.45
CA LEU A 212 -14.56 2.58 -3.40
C LEU A 212 -13.55 1.75 -4.19
N MET A 213 -13.58 0.42 -4.09
CA MET A 213 -12.74 -0.46 -4.88
C MET A 213 -13.04 -0.34 -6.38
N ALA A 214 -14.33 -0.36 -6.76
CA ALA A 214 -14.74 -0.21 -8.14
C ALA A 214 -14.31 1.14 -8.72
N ILE A 215 -14.45 2.23 -7.96
CA ILE A 215 -13.96 3.55 -8.34
C ILE A 215 -12.43 3.53 -8.45
N PHE A 216 -11.71 3.01 -7.45
CA PHE A 216 -10.25 2.94 -7.47
C PHE A 216 -9.73 2.21 -8.71
N VAL A 217 -10.34 1.09 -9.09
CA VAL A 217 -9.96 0.33 -10.29
C VAL A 217 -10.37 1.06 -11.57
N ALA A 218 -11.61 1.53 -11.66
CA ALA A 218 -12.15 2.10 -12.90
C ALA A 218 -11.74 3.57 -13.15
N PHE A 219 -11.17 4.25 -12.16
CA PHE A 219 -10.82 5.66 -12.29
C PHE A 219 -9.57 5.83 -13.17
N SER A 220 -9.77 6.48 -14.32
CA SER A 220 -8.73 6.80 -15.30
C SER A 220 -8.65 8.30 -15.59
N GLY A 221 -8.92 9.15 -14.59
CA GLY A 221 -8.83 10.60 -14.77
C GLY A 221 -9.70 11.12 -15.91
N TRP A 222 -9.18 12.10 -16.64
CA TRP A 222 -9.82 12.71 -17.82
C TRP A 222 -9.08 12.37 -19.12
N ASP A 223 -8.30 11.29 -19.13
CA ASP A 223 -7.48 10.86 -20.27
C ASP A 223 -8.29 10.69 -21.57
N VAL A 224 -9.52 10.19 -21.48
CA VAL A 224 -10.44 10.07 -22.64
C VAL A 224 -10.72 11.44 -23.27
N VAL A 225 -10.89 12.48 -22.45
CA VAL A 225 -11.14 13.85 -22.93
C VAL A 225 -9.87 14.42 -23.55
N GLY A 226 -8.71 14.19 -22.92
CA GLY A 226 -7.40 14.59 -23.45
C GLY A 226 -7.12 13.96 -24.82
N ALA A 227 -7.24 12.64 -24.92
CA ALA A 227 -7.09 11.89 -26.17
C ALA A 227 -8.07 12.37 -27.24
N TRP A 228 -9.35 12.50 -26.92
CA TRP A 228 -10.36 12.97 -27.88
C TRP A 228 -10.06 14.38 -28.42
N LYS A 229 -9.66 15.32 -27.54
CA LYS A 229 -9.36 16.70 -27.94
C LYS A 229 -8.13 16.84 -28.82
N LEU A 230 -7.16 15.94 -28.69
CA LEU A 230 -5.94 15.91 -29.50
C LEU A 230 -6.03 14.93 -30.69
N GLY A 231 -7.22 14.34 -30.95
CA GLY A 231 -7.43 13.42 -32.06
C GLY A 231 -6.76 12.06 -31.88
N GLY A 232 -6.44 11.67 -30.65
CA GLY A 232 -5.88 10.38 -30.30
C GLY A 232 -6.90 9.23 -30.47
N PRO A 233 -6.42 8.01 -30.72
CA PRO A 233 -7.30 6.85 -30.88
C PRO A 233 -7.98 6.50 -29.55
N LEU A 234 -9.30 6.32 -29.58
CA LEU A 234 -10.11 5.90 -28.42
C LEU A 234 -10.40 4.40 -28.41
N THR A 235 -9.61 3.62 -29.16
CA THR A 235 -9.81 2.17 -29.26
C THR A 235 -9.44 1.49 -27.95
N PRO A 236 -10.30 0.59 -27.42
CA PRO A 236 -9.99 -0.18 -26.22
C PRO A 236 -8.66 -0.93 -26.35
N GLY A 237 -7.85 -0.90 -25.30
CA GLY A 237 -6.55 -1.58 -25.26
C GLY A 237 -5.35 -0.71 -25.67
N ILE A 238 -5.57 0.51 -26.17
CA ILE A 238 -4.49 1.50 -26.34
C ILE A 238 -4.28 2.27 -25.02
N HIS A 239 -3.03 2.65 -24.77
CA HIS A 239 -2.65 3.60 -23.74
C HIS A 239 -3.25 4.98 -23.96
N LEU A 240 -4.45 5.20 -23.42
CA LEU A 240 -5.14 6.48 -23.53
C LEU A 240 -4.34 7.61 -22.88
N GLU A 241 -3.55 7.31 -21.85
CA GLU A 241 -2.81 8.27 -21.04
C GLU A 241 -1.59 8.90 -21.77
N GLN A 242 -1.22 8.37 -22.94
CA GLN A 242 -0.12 8.90 -23.77
C GLN A 242 -0.54 10.08 -24.67
N TRP A 243 -1.72 10.66 -24.47
CA TRP A 243 -2.23 11.79 -25.25
C TRP A 243 -1.31 13.03 -25.22
N LEU A 244 -0.48 13.18 -24.18
CA LEU A 244 0.58 14.19 -24.08
C LEU A 244 2.00 13.61 -24.20
N GLY A 245 2.16 12.47 -24.88
CA GLY A 245 3.45 11.82 -25.11
C GLY A 245 4.10 11.35 -23.82
N ASN A 246 5.21 11.98 -23.42
CA ASN A 246 6.00 11.61 -22.24
C ASN A 246 5.50 12.23 -20.92
N LEU A 247 4.46 13.05 -20.96
CA LEU A 247 3.83 13.66 -19.79
C LEU A 247 2.50 12.96 -19.52
N GLN A 248 2.44 12.15 -18.47
CA GLN A 248 1.24 11.39 -18.14
C GLN A 248 1.11 11.12 -16.62
N PHE A 249 -0.13 11.06 -16.15
CA PHE A 249 -0.49 10.42 -14.88
C PHE A 249 -1.32 9.19 -15.18
N SER A 250 -0.72 8.01 -15.11
CA SER A 250 -1.39 6.78 -15.49
C SER A 250 -2.48 6.39 -14.48
N SER A 251 -3.60 5.88 -15.00
CA SER A 251 -4.68 5.29 -14.21
C SER A 251 -4.21 4.10 -13.37
N HIS A 252 -4.98 3.73 -12.35
CA HIS A 252 -4.60 2.61 -11.47
C HIS A 252 -4.54 1.27 -12.21
N VAL A 253 -5.43 1.02 -13.16
CA VAL A 253 -5.39 -0.19 -14.00
C VAL A 253 -4.19 -0.16 -14.93
N THR A 254 -3.90 0.97 -15.58
CA THR A 254 -2.71 1.10 -16.44
C THR A 254 -1.43 0.91 -15.64
N GLN A 255 -1.35 1.43 -14.42
CA GLN A 255 -0.22 1.17 -13.52
C GLN A 255 -0.05 -0.33 -13.23
N LEU A 256 -1.14 -1.06 -12.99
CA LEU A 256 -1.08 -2.51 -12.75
C LEU A 256 -0.65 -3.27 -14.01
N PHE A 257 -1.12 -2.89 -15.19
CA PHE A 257 -0.85 -3.62 -16.43
C PHE A 257 0.56 -3.37 -16.98
N TRP A 258 1.08 -2.15 -16.81
CA TRP A 258 2.30 -1.70 -17.46
C TRP A 258 3.45 -1.44 -16.50
N VAL A 259 3.19 -1.19 -15.22
CA VAL A 259 4.25 -1.00 -14.24
C VAL A 259 3.89 -1.62 -12.88
N PRO A 260 3.51 -2.91 -12.83
CA PRO A 260 2.99 -3.55 -11.61
C PRO A 260 3.96 -3.45 -10.43
N ASN A 261 5.27 -3.50 -10.66
CA ASN A 261 6.28 -3.32 -9.63
C ASN A 261 6.27 -1.90 -9.02
N HIS A 262 6.05 -0.87 -9.83
CA HIS A 262 5.94 0.52 -9.37
C HIS A 262 4.62 0.75 -8.64
N ALA A 263 3.51 0.21 -9.18
CA ALA A 263 2.18 0.23 -8.57
C ALA A 263 2.19 -0.43 -7.20
N ALA A 264 2.69 -1.66 -7.11
CA ALA A 264 2.83 -2.42 -5.87
C ALA A 264 3.60 -1.62 -4.82
N SER A 265 4.81 -1.15 -5.14
CA SER A 265 5.64 -0.36 -4.22
C SER A 265 4.90 0.87 -3.67
N GLY A 266 4.24 1.64 -4.55
CA GLY A 266 3.49 2.83 -4.13
C GLY A 266 2.29 2.49 -3.25
N TRP A 267 1.49 1.52 -3.67
CA TRP A 267 0.25 1.15 -2.97
C TRP A 267 0.51 0.43 -1.64
N ILE A 268 1.58 -0.36 -1.53
CA ILE A 268 2.05 -0.94 -0.26
C ILE A 268 2.34 0.19 0.74
N PHE A 269 3.09 1.20 0.31
CA PHE A 269 3.45 2.31 1.19
C PHE A 269 2.24 3.16 1.58
N VAL A 270 1.33 3.44 0.64
CA VAL A 270 0.05 4.12 0.93
C VAL A 270 -0.78 3.32 1.93
N GLY A 271 -0.90 2.00 1.75
CA GLY A 271 -1.58 1.13 2.71
C GLY A 271 -0.95 1.18 4.10
N ALA A 272 0.38 1.20 4.19
CA ALA A 272 1.09 1.38 5.45
C ALA A 272 0.79 2.77 6.07
N CYS A 273 0.78 3.83 5.28
CA CYS A 273 0.39 5.18 5.73
C CYS A 273 -1.03 5.22 6.28
N CYS A 274 -2.00 4.56 5.64
CA CYS A 274 -3.36 4.43 6.16
C CYS A 274 -3.38 3.75 7.54
N LEU A 275 -2.63 2.65 7.71
CA LEU A 275 -2.53 1.96 9.00
C LEU A 275 -1.78 2.78 10.06
N TRP A 276 -0.83 3.62 9.68
CA TRP A 276 -0.22 4.59 10.60
C TRP A 276 -1.18 5.70 11.00
N ARG A 277 -2.04 6.18 10.08
CA ARG A 277 -3.09 7.14 10.41
C ARG A 277 -4.05 6.62 11.47
N THR A 278 -4.34 5.31 11.46
CA THR A 278 -5.17 4.63 12.46
C THR A 278 -4.37 4.09 13.66
N ALA A 279 -3.10 4.47 13.81
CA ALA A 279 -2.19 4.06 14.89
C ALA A 279 -1.96 2.54 15.02
N VAL A 280 -2.27 1.77 13.97
CA VAL A 280 -1.95 0.33 13.88
C VAL A 280 -0.45 0.15 13.65
N LEU A 281 0.11 0.96 12.75
CA LEU A 281 1.55 1.04 12.51
C LEU A 281 2.15 2.29 13.14
N ARG A 282 3.44 2.20 13.48
CA ARG A 282 4.27 3.32 13.94
C ARG A 282 5.09 3.87 12.77
N ALA A 283 5.59 5.10 12.89
CA ALA A 283 6.46 5.67 11.86
C ALA A 283 7.75 4.84 11.63
N SER A 284 8.25 4.16 12.67
CA SER A 284 9.35 3.19 12.50
C SER A 284 8.95 2.02 11.60
N SER A 285 7.73 1.52 11.71
CA SER A 285 7.22 0.43 10.88
C SER A 285 7.03 0.88 9.43
N LEU A 286 6.61 2.14 9.22
CA LEU A 286 6.61 2.77 7.90
C LEU A 286 8.01 2.86 7.29
N ALA A 287 9.03 3.20 8.08
CA ALA A 287 10.41 3.24 7.59
C ALA A 287 10.92 1.86 7.14
N VAL A 288 10.54 0.79 7.86
CA VAL A 288 10.85 -0.59 7.43
C VAL A 288 10.15 -0.90 6.11
N VAL A 289 8.83 -0.66 6.02
CA VAL A 289 8.06 -0.90 4.79
C VAL A 289 8.60 -0.08 3.62
N PHE A 290 8.98 1.18 3.86
CA PHE A 290 9.65 2.03 2.88
C PHE A 290 10.90 1.35 2.33
N GLY A 291 11.80 0.89 3.22
CA GLY A 291 13.02 0.18 2.81
C GLY A 291 12.74 -1.06 1.96
N LEU A 292 11.70 -1.85 2.29
CA LEU A 292 11.29 -3.00 1.47
C LEU A 292 10.81 -2.56 0.08
N CYS A 293 10.04 -1.47 0.00
CA CYS A 293 9.46 -0.93 -1.24
C CYS A 293 10.51 -0.34 -2.19
N VAL A 294 11.68 0.09 -1.68
CA VAL A 294 12.79 0.60 -2.49
C VAL A 294 13.28 -0.47 -3.48
N PHE A 295 13.29 -1.75 -3.08
CA PHE A 295 13.72 -2.85 -3.96
C PHE A 295 12.72 -3.19 -5.07
N TRP A 296 11.45 -2.84 -4.88
CA TRP A 296 10.42 -2.99 -5.90
C TRP A 296 10.42 -1.82 -6.88
N SER A 297 10.67 -0.61 -6.38
CA SER A 297 10.64 0.61 -7.17
C SER A 297 11.30 1.78 -6.43
N PRO A 298 12.56 2.11 -6.76
CA PRO A 298 13.19 3.33 -6.26
C PRO A 298 12.37 4.57 -6.66
N LEU A 299 11.85 4.59 -7.89
CA LEU A 299 11.06 5.70 -8.43
C LEU A 299 9.81 6.00 -7.58
N SER A 300 9.03 4.97 -7.23
CA SER A 300 7.85 5.12 -6.37
C SER A 300 8.24 5.63 -4.98
N THR A 301 9.35 5.11 -4.43
CA THR A 301 9.80 5.51 -3.09
C THR A 301 10.30 6.94 -3.00
N ILE A 302 10.74 7.55 -4.11
CA ILE A 302 11.04 9.00 -4.14
C ILE A 302 9.78 9.81 -3.81
N GLY A 303 8.64 9.45 -4.40
CA GLY A 303 7.34 10.09 -4.10
C GLY A 303 6.81 9.77 -2.69
N ALA A 304 7.16 8.60 -2.14
CA ALA A 304 6.79 8.19 -0.80
C ALA A 304 7.60 8.87 0.32
N LEU A 305 8.85 9.28 0.04
CA LEU A 305 9.78 9.79 1.05
C LEU A 305 9.23 10.98 1.84
N PRO A 306 8.60 12.00 1.24
CA PRO A 306 8.02 13.12 1.99
C PRO A 306 6.94 12.70 2.99
N PHE A 307 6.16 11.66 2.69
CA PHE A 307 5.16 11.11 3.61
C PHE A 307 5.82 10.34 4.77
N LEU A 308 6.91 9.62 4.51
CA LEU A 308 7.70 9.00 5.58
C LEU A 308 8.27 10.08 6.53
N LEU A 309 8.84 11.14 5.98
CA LEU A 309 9.38 12.25 6.77
C LEU A 309 8.28 12.94 7.60
N LEU A 310 7.10 13.16 7.01
CA LEU A 310 5.95 13.69 7.72
C LEU A 310 5.49 12.76 8.85
N ALA A 311 5.48 11.45 8.63
CA ALA A 311 5.14 10.48 9.65
C ALA A 311 6.14 10.44 10.81
N LEU A 312 7.43 10.42 10.50
CA LEU A 312 8.51 10.48 11.50
C LEU A 312 8.45 11.78 12.31
N ALA A 313 8.26 12.92 11.65
CA ALA A 313 8.14 14.21 12.33
C ALA A 313 6.84 14.31 13.16
N GLY A 314 5.77 13.64 12.73
CA GLY A 314 4.52 13.54 13.49
C GLY A 314 4.69 12.71 14.76
N ASP A 315 5.32 11.53 14.66
CA ASP A 315 5.62 10.66 15.79
C ASP A 315 6.65 11.30 16.73
N ALA A 316 7.64 12.04 16.21
CA ALA A 316 8.62 12.79 17.00
C ALA A 316 7.93 13.83 17.90
N ARG A 317 7.08 14.69 17.31
CA ARG A 317 6.34 15.72 18.04
C ARG A 317 5.39 15.14 19.09
N ALA A 318 4.88 13.94 18.84
CA ALA A 318 4.00 13.25 19.77
C ALA A 318 4.76 12.38 20.80
N GLY A 319 6.09 12.42 20.85
CA GLY A 319 6.89 11.63 21.79
C GLY A 319 6.84 10.11 21.55
N ARG A 320 6.45 9.68 20.34
CA ARG A 320 6.32 8.25 19.98
C ARG A 320 7.61 7.64 19.43
N LEU A 321 8.64 8.44 19.16
CA LEU A 321 9.97 7.95 18.75
C LEU A 321 10.75 7.47 19.98
N THR A 322 10.52 6.22 20.35
CA THR A 322 11.26 5.56 21.43
C THR A 322 12.63 5.07 20.95
N PRO A 323 13.59 4.79 21.86
CA PRO A 323 14.87 4.16 21.49
C PRO A 323 14.68 2.84 20.71
N GLY A 324 13.66 2.06 21.05
CA GLY A 324 13.30 0.85 20.31
C GLY A 324 12.80 1.12 18.89
N ALA A 325 12.09 2.23 18.67
CA ALA A 325 11.68 2.67 17.33
C ALA A 325 12.92 3.05 16.49
N VAL A 326 13.87 3.79 17.06
CA VAL A 326 15.14 4.14 16.40
C VAL A 326 15.95 2.88 16.08
N ALA A 327 16.06 1.95 17.04
CA ALA A 327 16.73 0.67 16.82
C ALA A 327 16.06 -0.12 15.68
N THR A 328 14.73 -0.16 15.60
CA THR A 328 14.01 -0.82 14.50
C THR A 328 14.39 -0.26 13.14
N VAL A 329 14.45 1.07 13.02
CA VAL A 329 14.87 1.74 11.79
C VAL A 329 16.33 1.45 11.46
N ALA A 330 17.21 1.48 12.47
CA ALA A 330 18.62 1.16 12.29
C ALA A 330 18.85 -0.29 11.83
N LEU A 331 18.13 -1.25 12.41
CA LEU A 331 18.18 -2.66 11.99
C LEU A 331 17.77 -2.82 10.52
N ALA A 332 16.65 -2.22 10.11
CA ALA A 332 16.22 -2.28 8.71
C ALA A 332 17.20 -1.55 7.78
N GLY A 333 17.64 -0.36 8.15
CA GLY A 333 18.58 0.44 7.37
C GLY A 333 19.90 -0.29 7.14
N LEU A 334 20.51 -0.82 8.20
CA LEU A 334 21.76 -1.60 8.13
C LEU A 334 21.56 -2.93 7.37
N GLY A 335 20.45 -3.62 7.60
CA GLY A 335 20.13 -4.87 6.90
C GLY A 335 19.94 -4.68 5.39
N LEU A 336 19.42 -3.52 4.96
CA LEU A 336 19.15 -3.19 3.56
C LEU A 336 20.30 -2.45 2.85
N VAL A 337 21.44 -2.21 3.50
CA VAL A 337 22.61 -1.59 2.86
C VAL A 337 23.01 -2.29 1.55
N PRO A 338 23.12 -3.63 1.47
CA PRO A 338 23.48 -4.31 0.22
C PRO A 338 22.47 -4.06 -0.90
N VAL A 339 21.17 -4.00 -0.58
CA VAL A 339 20.11 -3.68 -1.53
C VAL A 339 20.27 -2.24 -2.03
N ALA A 340 20.51 -1.29 -1.12
CA ALA A 340 20.75 0.10 -1.49
C ALA A 340 21.99 0.28 -2.38
N LEU A 341 23.08 -0.46 -2.09
CA LEU A 341 24.29 -0.45 -2.91
C LEU A 341 24.04 -1.03 -4.31
N TYR A 342 23.29 -2.13 -4.42
CA TYR A 342 22.89 -2.71 -5.70
C TYR A 342 22.05 -1.74 -6.55
N LEU A 343 21.10 -1.05 -5.93
CA LEU A 343 20.25 -0.06 -6.59
C LEU A 343 21.00 1.24 -6.91
N GLY A 344 22.04 1.58 -6.15
CA GLY A 344 22.89 2.75 -6.39
C GLY A 344 24.01 2.52 -7.40
N ALA A 345 24.44 1.27 -7.61
CA ALA A 345 25.56 0.92 -8.48
C ALA A 345 25.32 1.41 -9.91
N ASP A 346 26.16 2.33 -10.41
CA ASP A 346 26.04 2.92 -11.76
C ASP A 346 24.68 3.61 -12.05
N ALA A 347 23.96 4.06 -11.02
CA ALA A 347 22.70 4.80 -11.20
C ALA A 347 22.90 6.14 -11.95
N GLY A 348 24.10 6.72 -11.88
CA GLY A 348 24.45 7.96 -12.59
C GLY A 348 24.42 7.85 -14.12
N ARG A 349 24.50 6.64 -14.68
CA ARG A 349 24.38 6.41 -16.12
C ARG A 349 22.95 6.40 -16.63
N VAL A 350 21.96 6.25 -15.76
CA VAL A 350 20.55 6.35 -16.16
C VAL A 350 20.29 7.79 -16.57
N PRO A 351 19.83 8.08 -17.80
CA PRO A 351 19.57 9.47 -18.21
C PRO A 351 18.58 10.12 -17.26
N HIS A 352 18.93 11.27 -16.70
CA HIS A 352 18.09 12.00 -15.77
C HIS A 352 18.37 13.52 -15.87
N GLY A 353 17.46 14.34 -15.35
CA GLY A 353 17.66 15.79 -15.32
C GLY A 353 16.38 16.57 -15.16
N VAL A 354 16.50 17.88 -14.92
CA VAL A 354 15.36 18.79 -14.93
C VAL A 354 14.92 19.03 -16.37
N GLN A 355 13.61 19.07 -16.61
CA GLN A 355 13.06 19.38 -17.92
C GLN A 355 13.39 20.82 -18.32
N GLU A 356 13.73 21.03 -19.58
CA GLU A 356 13.89 22.36 -20.14
C GLU A 356 12.51 23.01 -20.32
N LEU A 357 12.30 24.19 -19.71
CA LEU A 357 11.05 24.94 -19.77
C LEU A 357 10.90 25.69 -21.11
N THR A 358 10.92 24.96 -22.22
CA THR A 358 10.61 25.51 -23.53
C THR A 358 9.14 25.93 -23.60
N GLY A 359 8.80 26.84 -24.53
CA GLY A 359 7.41 27.29 -24.69
C GLY A 359 6.44 26.14 -24.97
N GLU A 360 6.87 25.15 -25.75
CA GLU A 360 6.08 23.94 -26.04
C GLU A 360 5.89 23.07 -24.79
N PHE A 361 6.96 22.79 -24.05
CA PHE A 361 6.87 22.01 -22.82
C PHE A 361 5.95 22.70 -21.81
N PHE A 362 6.11 24.01 -21.63
CA PHE A 362 5.29 24.78 -20.70
C PHE A 362 3.79 24.71 -21.06
N ALA A 363 3.44 24.84 -22.34
CA ALA A 363 2.05 24.71 -22.78
C ALA A 363 1.48 23.31 -22.51
N ARG A 364 2.24 22.25 -22.83
CA ARG A 364 1.85 20.85 -22.56
C ARG A 364 1.73 20.56 -21.07
N TYR A 365 2.63 21.10 -20.27
CA TYR A 365 2.60 20.99 -18.82
C TYR A 365 1.36 21.67 -18.22
N VAL A 366 1.06 22.92 -18.60
CA VAL A 366 -0.17 23.60 -18.13
C VAL A 366 -1.43 22.84 -18.55
N LEU A 367 -1.45 22.30 -19.77
CA LEU A 367 -2.56 21.49 -20.25
C LEU A 367 -2.73 20.21 -19.41
N LEU A 368 -1.64 19.49 -19.13
CA LEU A 368 -1.65 18.32 -18.25
C LEU A 368 -2.24 18.67 -16.88
N LEU A 369 -1.74 19.73 -16.23
CA LEU A 369 -2.21 20.12 -14.90
C LEU A 369 -3.70 20.48 -14.91
N THR A 370 -4.16 21.16 -15.98
CA THR A 370 -5.55 21.60 -16.10
C THR A 370 -6.49 20.42 -16.29
N VAL A 371 -6.10 19.41 -17.07
CA VAL A 371 -6.95 18.25 -17.36
C VAL A 371 -6.87 17.20 -16.24
N GLU A 372 -5.68 16.93 -15.71
CA GLU A 372 -5.50 15.83 -14.74
C GLU A 372 -5.66 16.26 -13.29
N ILE A 373 -5.21 17.47 -12.91
CA ILE A 373 -5.17 17.88 -11.49
C ILE A 373 -6.41 18.68 -11.09
N VAL A 374 -6.86 19.63 -11.92
CA VAL A 374 -7.98 20.53 -11.56
C VAL A 374 -9.28 19.77 -11.27
N PRO A 375 -9.70 18.76 -12.06
CA PRO A 375 -10.94 18.03 -11.75
C PRO A 375 -10.86 17.31 -10.40
N ILE A 376 -9.70 16.71 -10.09
CA ILE A 376 -9.45 16.04 -8.80
C ILE A 376 -9.51 17.05 -7.67
N LEU A 377 -8.92 18.23 -7.85
CA LEU A 377 -9.00 19.33 -6.87
C LEU A 377 -10.43 19.79 -6.61
N VAL A 378 -11.26 19.89 -7.65
CA VAL A 378 -12.67 20.24 -7.50
C VAL A 378 -13.41 19.17 -6.69
N VAL A 379 -13.23 17.89 -7.02
CA VAL A 379 -13.83 16.78 -6.28
C VAL A 379 -13.38 16.77 -4.82
N LEU A 380 -12.08 16.92 -4.57
CA LEU A 380 -11.53 17.01 -3.21
C LEU A 380 -12.00 18.27 -2.49
N GLY A 381 -12.22 19.38 -3.19
CA GLY A 381 -12.77 20.63 -2.68
C GLY A 381 -14.23 20.53 -2.22
N LEU A 382 -15.02 19.68 -2.90
CA LEU A 382 -16.44 19.45 -2.64
C LEU A 382 -16.71 18.33 -1.60
N GLY A 383 -15.70 17.53 -1.26
CA GLY A 383 -15.84 16.41 -0.32
C GLY A 383 -15.89 16.82 1.16
N PRO A 384 -16.51 16.00 2.04
CA PRO A 384 -16.40 16.17 3.49
C PRO A 384 -14.93 16.02 3.93
N GLY A 385 -14.36 17.06 4.56
CA GLY A 385 -12.92 17.09 4.89
C GLY A 385 -12.04 17.62 3.76
N SER A 386 -12.60 18.45 2.88
CA SER A 386 -11.92 19.03 1.72
C SER A 386 -10.63 19.78 2.04
N LEU A 387 -9.90 20.22 1.00
CA LEU A 387 -8.82 21.21 1.11
C LEU A 387 -9.24 22.47 1.92
N LEU A 388 -10.54 22.79 1.93
CA LEU A 388 -11.16 23.88 2.67
C LEU A 388 -11.75 23.43 4.03
N GLY A 389 -11.69 22.14 4.34
CA GLY A 389 -12.13 21.56 5.60
C GLY A 389 -11.21 21.88 6.77
N THR A 390 -11.68 21.57 7.98
CA THR A 390 -11.01 21.90 9.24
C THR A 390 -9.95 20.89 9.67
N ASP A 391 -9.89 19.69 9.06
CA ASP A 391 -8.86 18.70 9.38
C ASP A 391 -7.49 19.12 8.83
N HIS A 392 -6.70 19.71 9.72
CA HIS A 392 -5.36 20.19 9.41
C HIS A 392 -4.43 19.09 8.89
N ARG A 393 -4.62 17.82 9.31
CA ARG A 393 -3.74 16.73 8.88
C ARG A 393 -4.04 16.32 7.45
N THR A 394 -5.31 16.05 7.13
CA THR A 394 -5.72 15.73 5.75
C THR A 394 -5.35 16.87 4.79
N ARG A 395 -5.55 18.13 5.18
CA ARG A 395 -5.13 19.29 4.37
C ARG A 395 -3.62 19.31 4.08
N ARG A 396 -2.78 18.99 5.07
CA ARG A 396 -1.31 18.90 4.88
C ARG A 396 -0.94 17.78 3.91
N GLU A 397 -1.55 16.61 4.07
CA GLU A 397 -1.29 15.44 3.22
C GLU A 397 -1.75 15.72 1.78
N THR A 398 -2.94 16.28 1.57
CA THR A 398 -3.41 16.68 0.23
C THR A 398 -2.53 17.77 -0.38
N GLY A 399 -2.13 18.78 0.39
CA GLY A 399 -1.18 19.80 -0.06
C GLY A 399 0.15 19.18 -0.52
N LEU A 400 0.66 18.19 0.21
CA LEU A 400 1.87 17.46 -0.16
C LEU A 400 1.68 16.66 -1.46
N VAL A 401 0.54 15.95 -1.61
CA VAL A 401 0.21 15.26 -2.88
C VAL A 401 0.24 16.24 -4.05
N LEU A 402 -0.38 17.42 -3.90
CA LEU A 402 -0.44 18.42 -4.96
C LEU A 402 0.94 18.97 -5.31
N VAL A 403 1.76 19.30 -4.31
CA VAL A 403 3.15 19.73 -4.55
C VAL A 403 3.91 18.65 -5.32
N LEU A 404 3.75 17.38 -4.95
CA LEU A 404 4.43 16.29 -5.66
C LEU A 404 3.92 16.11 -7.09
N LEU A 405 2.62 16.20 -7.33
CA LEU A 405 2.04 16.12 -8.68
C LEU A 405 2.47 17.32 -9.55
N LEU A 406 2.68 18.51 -8.97
CA LEU A 406 3.21 19.65 -9.70
C LEU A 406 4.71 19.49 -10.02
N LEU A 407 5.49 18.97 -9.08
CA LEU A 407 6.94 18.87 -9.25
C LEU A 407 7.37 17.64 -10.08
N ALA A 408 6.66 16.53 -10.00
CA ALA A 408 7.06 15.27 -10.64
C ALA A 408 7.28 15.41 -12.16
N PRO A 409 6.40 16.07 -12.94
CA PRO A 409 6.60 16.26 -14.38
C PRO A 409 7.84 17.09 -14.75
N LEU A 410 8.36 17.89 -13.81
CA LEU A 410 9.53 18.77 -14.05
C LEU A 410 10.86 18.02 -13.98
N TYR A 411 10.86 16.77 -13.51
CA TYR A 411 12.04 15.92 -13.46
C TYR A 411 11.91 14.75 -14.43
N ARG A 412 12.94 14.54 -15.24
CA ARG A 412 13.04 13.42 -16.18
C ARG A 412 13.92 12.34 -15.60
N LEU A 413 13.46 11.10 -15.67
CA LEU A 413 14.24 9.91 -15.36
C LEU A 413 13.96 8.85 -16.44
N GLY A 414 15.02 8.35 -17.07
CA GLY A 414 14.95 7.53 -18.28
C GLY A 414 15.33 8.30 -19.55
N GLY A 415 15.75 7.54 -20.58
CA GLY A 415 16.10 8.09 -21.90
C GLY A 415 14.88 8.33 -22.79
N ARG A 416 15.06 9.11 -23.87
CA ARG A 416 14.10 9.10 -24.98
C ARG A 416 14.26 7.78 -25.71
N ILE A 417 13.18 7.04 -25.89
CA ILE A 417 13.14 5.99 -26.91
C ILE A 417 13.22 6.74 -28.24
N SER A 418 14.38 6.69 -28.87
CA SER A 418 14.67 7.32 -30.16
C SER A 418 14.09 6.52 -31.31
#